data_AF-A0A7W5QJN0-F1
#
_entry.id   AF-A0A7W5QJN0-F1
#
_cell.length_a   1.000
_cell.length_b   1.000
_cell.length_c   1.000
_cell.angle_alpha   90.00
_cell.angle_beta   90.00
_cell.angle_gamma   90.00
#
_symmetry.space_group_name_H-M   'P 1'
#
loop_
_entity.id
_entity.type
_entity.pdbx_description
1 polymer ?
#
loop_
_entity_poly.entity_id
_entity_poly.type
_entity_poly.pdbx_seq_one_letter_code
_entity_poly.pdbx_strand_id
1 'polypeptide(L)'
;MELHSSWAEAMRARDYAAAWALERQVIAARDPATRDDPSLPYHERWVWNGRPVDGVDVLVRCYHGLGDTLQFARYLPALAHRARSVTVEAPARLHPLLAGIAEVSLHGFDPAHPLKPRACDIEITELPGALELAPDDVPASYLRVAPAPIPALSVGLCHQAGDWDPDRSLPEALLAPVAERYRCLSLVAAPSMLPVINPDGCPFDLAATAALVAGCAAVITVDTMVAHLAGALGRPTWLLLKHRPDWRWDPTRHDSDWYPTLRLHAQPRVGDWTPVLAGVASELDAFFDDQGETIHGQPAQPVGARLLG
;
A
#
# COMPACT_ATOMS: atom_id res chain seq x y z
N MET A 1 -18.81 -8.08 -15.39
CA MET A 1 -18.80 -6.66 -15.00
C MET A 1 -19.75 -6.40 -13.82
N GLU A 2 -21.00 -6.86 -13.86
CA GLU A 2 -21.96 -6.71 -12.74
C GLU A 2 -21.49 -7.36 -11.44
N LEU A 3 -21.05 -8.63 -11.46
CA LEU A 3 -20.57 -9.33 -10.24
C LEU A 3 -19.40 -8.62 -9.55
N HIS A 4 -18.48 -8.02 -10.32
CA HIS A 4 -17.35 -7.27 -9.76
C HIS A 4 -17.81 -5.95 -9.11
N SER A 5 -18.79 -5.26 -9.70
CA SER A 5 -19.39 -4.07 -9.08
C SER A 5 -20.07 -4.43 -7.76
N SER A 6 -20.90 -5.48 -7.78
CA SER A 6 -21.59 -5.96 -6.58
C SER A 6 -20.63 -6.44 -5.49
N TRP A 7 -19.50 -7.07 -5.87
CA TRP A 7 -18.48 -7.47 -4.91
C TRP A 7 -17.80 -6.26 -4.26
N ALA A 8 -17.40 -5.26 -5.05
CA ALA A 8 -16.80 -4.04 -4.53
C ALA A 8 -17.75 -3.25 -3.63
N GLU A 9 -19.05 -3.21 -3.98
CA GLU A 9 -20.10 -2.62 -3.16
C GLU A 9 -20.25 -3.35 -1.82
N ALA A 10 -20.30 -4.69 -1.84
CA ALA A 10 -20.37 -5.49 -0.61
C ALA A 10 -19.14 -5.27 0.29
N MET A 11 -17.93 -5.24 -0.28
CA MET A 11 -16.69 -4.96 0.45
C MET A 11 -16.73 -3.59 1.13
N ARG A 12 -17.17 -2.53 0.41
CA ARG A 12 -17.28 -1.16 0.97
C ARG A 12 -18.39 -1.05 2.01
N ALA A 13 -19.47 -1.81 1.87
CA ALA A 13 -20.55 -1.88 2.83
C ALA A 13 -20.20 -2.72 4.09
N ARG A 14 -18.99 -3.30 4.14
CA ARG A 14 -18.57 -4.26 5.18
C ARG A 14 -19.45 -5.52 5.25
N ASP A 15 -20.14 -5.85 4.17
CA ASP A 15 -20.87 -7.12 4.02
C ASP A 15 -19.93 -8.18 3.43
N TYR A 16 -18.95 -8.58 4.24
CA TYR A 16 -17.91 -9.52 3.81
C TYR A 16 -18.50 -10.90 3.49
N ALA A 17 -19.58 -11.30 4.17
CA ALA A 17 -20.28 -12.56 3.88
C ALA A 17 -20.85 -12.56 2.45
N ALA A 18 -21.49 -11.46 2.02
CA ALA A 18 -21.95 -11.30 0.64
C ALA A 18 -20.78 -11.23 -0.35
N ALA A 19 -19.71 -10.52 -0.02
CA ALA A 19 -18.51 -10.45 -0.86
C ALA A 19 -17.90 -11.85 -1.10
N TRP A 20 -17.71 -12.65 -0.05
CA TRP A 20 -17.19 -14.03 -0.18
C TRP A 20 -18.16 -14.95 -0.94
N ALA A 21 -19.47 -14.75 -0.79
CA ALA A 21 -20.45 -15.49 -1.58
C ALA A 21 -20.35 -15.18 -3.08
N LEU A 22 -20.17 -13.91 -3.45
CA LEU A 22 -19.95 -13.49 -4.84
C LEU A 22 -18.61 -14.01 -5.38
N GLU A 23 -17.55 -13.97 -4.59
CA GLU A 23 -16.25 -14.53 -4.99
C GLU A 23 -16.34 -16.03 -5.28
N ARG A 24 -17.02 -16.81 -4.44
CA ARG A 24 -17.30 -18.23 -4.71
C ARG A 24 -18.06 -18.46 -6.01
N GLN A 25 -19.02 -17.59 -6.34
CA GLN A 25 -19.74 -17.67 -7.62
C GLN A 25 -18.80 -17.42 -8.80
N VAL A 26 -17.92 -16.40 -8.69
CA VAL A 26 -16.89 -16.11 -9.70
C VAL A 26 -15.98 -17.32 -9.87
N ILE A 27 -15.48 -17.91 -8.79
CA ILE A 27 -14.61 -19.09 -8.82
C ILE A 27 -15.31 -20.28 -9.49
N ALA A 28 -16.58 -20.55 -9.14
CA ALA A 28 -17.35 -21.64 -9.71
C ALA A 28 -17.64 -21.47 -11.21
N ALA A 29 -17.63 -20.23 -11.71
CA ALA A 29 -17.85 -19.90 -13.12
C ALA A 29 -16.57 -19.90 -13.97
N ARG A 30 -15.38 -19.98 -13.35
CA ARG A 30 -14.10 -19.99 -14.08
C ARG A 30 -13.96 -21.29 -14.89
N ASP A 31 -13.61 -21.16 -16.17
CA ASP A 31 -13.27 -22.31 -17.01
C ASP A 31 -11.92 -22.89 -16.59
N PRO A 32 -11.84 -24.13 -16.05
CA PRO A 32 -10.59 -24.73 -15.61
C PRO A 32 -9.50 -24.80 -16.70
N ALA A 33 -9.87 -24.79 -17.99
CA ALA A 33 -8.91 -24.77 -19.09
C ALA A 33 -8.11 -23.47 -19.19
N THR A 34 -8.62 -22.37 -18.62
CA THR A 34 -7.99 -21.04 -18.62
C THR A 34 -7.16 -20.76 -17.37
N ARG A 35 -7.03 -21.74 -16.47
CA ARG A 35 -6.28 -21.59 -15.22
C ARG A 35 -4.81 -21.33 -15.52
N ASP A 36 -4.29 -20.22 -14.96
CA ASP A 36 -2.90 -19.77 -15.15
C ASP A 36 -2.47 -19.68 -16.63
N ASP A 37 -3.37 -19.21 -17.51
CA ASP A 37 -3.14 -19.15 -18.96
C ASP A 37 -1.87 -18.35 -19.31
N PRO A 38 -0.85 -18.99 -19.90
CA PRO A 38 0.42 -18.33 -20.20
C PRO A 38 0.33 -17.25 -21.28
N SER A 39 -0.76 -17.21 -22.05
CA SER A 39 -1.01 -16.17 -23.06
C SER A 39 -1.46 -14.84 -22.47
N LEU A 40 -1.91 -14.83 -21.22
CA LEU A 40 -2.34 -13.62 -20.52
C LEU A 40 -1.18 -13.00 -19.72
N PRO A 41 -1.17 -11.66 -19.54
CA PRO A 41 -0.36 -11.01 -18.52
C PRO A 41 -0.64 -11.61 -17.14
N TYR A 42 0.37 -11.72 -16.27
CA TYR A 42 0.22 -12.35 -14.95
C TYR A 42 -0.92 -11.74 -14.11
N HIS A 43 -1.09 -10.42 -14.13
CA HIS A 43 -2.16 -9.73 -13.39
C HIS A 43 -3.58 -10.01 -13.91
N GLU A 44 -3.72 -10.64 -15.08
CA GLU A 44 -5.00 -11.11 -15.61
C GLU A 44 -5.21 -12.61 -15.39
N ARG A 45 -4.19 -13.33 -14.90
CA ARG A 45 -4.28 -14.76 -14.62
C ARG A 45 -4.93 -15.01 -13.28
N TRP A 46 -5.65 -16.13 -13.21
CA TRP A 46 -6.17 -16.67 -11.97
C TRP A 46 -5.56 -18.04 -11.71
N VAL A 47 -5.27 -18.33 -10.44
CA VAL A 47 -4.62 -19.59 -10.03
C VAL A 47 -5.43 -20.38 -9.02
N TRP A 48 -6.27 -19.72 -8.21
CA TRP A 48 -7.09 -20.41 -7.22
C TRP A 48 -8.39 -20.93 -7.82
N ASN A 49 -8.69 -22.19 -7.52
CA ASN A 49 -9.88 -22.88 -8.00
C ASN A 49 -10.84 -23.26 -6.84
N GLY A 50 -10.74 -22.56 -5.70
CA GLY A 50 -11.57 -22.84 -4.53
C GLY A 50 -11.12 -24.06 -3.70
N ARG A 51 -9.97 -24.68 -4.01
CA ARG A 51 -9.42 -25.76 -3.19
C ARG A 51 -9.08 -25.26 -1.78
N PRO A 52 -9.28 -26.10 -0.75
CA PRO A 52 -8.98 -25.72 0.62
C PRO A 52 -7.48 -25.53 0.83
N VAL A 53 -7.15 -24.60 1.73
CA VAL A 53 -5.76 -24.31 2.16
C VAL A 53 -5.34 -25.13 3.37
N ASP A 54 -6.29 -25.76 4.08
CA ASP A 54 -6.06 -26.43 5.36
C ASP A 54 -5.25 -27.72 5.19
N GLY A 55 -4.13 -27.83 5.93
CA GLY A 55 -3.32 -29.05 5.98
C GLY A 55 -2.59 -29.42 4.68
N VAL A 56 -2.52 -28.51 3.69
CA VAL A 56 -1.85 -28.76 2.39
C VAL A 56 -0.67 -27.80 2.17
N ASP A 57 0.17 -28.11 1.19
CA ASP A 57 1.23 -27.19 0.75
C ASP A 57 0.62 -26.13 -0.16
N VAL A 58 0.71 -24.87 0.27
CA VAL A 58 0.11 -23.72 -0.42
C VAL A 58 1.22 -22.91 -1.09
N LEU A 59 1.02 -22.60 -2.38
CA LEU A 59 1.82 -21.63 -3.13
C LEU A 59 1.01 -20.35 -3.31
N VAL A 60 1.42 -19.30 -2.63
CA VAL A 60 0.87 -17.95 -2.77
C VAL A 60 1.59 -17.25 -3.92
N ARG A 61 0.82 -16.79 -4.92
CA ARG A 61 1.30 -16.05 -6.09
C ARG A 61 1.02 -14.57 -5.89
N CYS A 62 2.01 -13.72 -6.12
CA CYS A 62 1.85 -12.26 -6.09
C CYS A 62 1.95 -11.72 -7.53
N TYR A 63 0.86 -11.85 -8.29
CA TYR A 63 0.84 -11.53 -9.71
C TYR A 63 0.54 -10.05 -10.00
N HIS A 64 0.01 -9.34 -9.00
CA HIS A 64 -0.32 -7.93 -9.08
C HIS A 64 0.82 -7.01 -8.61
N GLY A 65 0.48 -5.77 -8.20
CA GLY A 65 1.45 -4.76 -7.82
C GLY A 65 2.09 -5.01 -6.44
N LEU A 66 3.14 -4.22 -6.17
CA LEU A 66 3.80 -4.22 -4.86
C LEU A 66 2.83 -3.79 -3.74
N GLY A 67 1.91 -2.87 -4.04
CA GLY A 67 0.87 -2.41 -3.11
C GLY A 67 -0.07 -3.53 -2.70
N ASP A 68 -0.55 -4.32 -3.67
CA ASP A 68 -1.41 -5.48 -3.43
C ASP A 68 -0.70 -6.54 -2.58
N THR A 69 0.55 -6.83 -2.94
CA THR A 69 1.36 -7.78 -2.19
C THR A 69 1.52 -7.34 -0.73
N LEU A 70 1.83 -6.07 -0.49
CA LEU A 70 1.91 -5.54 0.87
C LEU A 70 0.55 -5.65 1.56
N GLN A 71 -0.52 -5.10 0.98
CA GLN A 71 -1.84 -5.09 1.61
C GLN A 71 -2.29 -6.47 2.09
N PHE A 72 -2.16 -7.49 1.24
CA PHE A 72 -2.67 -8.82 1.54
C PHE A 72 -1.66 -9.72 2.24
N ALA A 73 -0.38 -9.33 2.35
CA ALA A 73 0.61 -10.05 3.16
C ALA A 73 0.20 -10.18 4.65
N ARG A 74 -0.65 -9.28 5.15
CA ARG A 74 -1.21 -9.36 6.51
C ARG A 74 -2.01 -10.64 6.80
N TYR A 75 -2.44 -11.37 5.77
CA TYR A 75 -3.17 -12.64 5.90
C TYR A 75 -2.23 -13.86 5.92
N LEU A 76 -0.95 -13.70 5.59
CA LEU A 76 0.03 -14.80 5.61
C LEU A 76 0.17 -15.50 6.97
N PRO A 77 0.14 -14.80 8.14
CA PRO A 77 0.17 -15.47 9.43
C PRO A 77 -1.01 -16.43 9.65
N ALA A 78 -2.23 -16.00 9.29
CA ALA A 78 -3.42 -16.83 9.41
C ALA A 78 -3.37 -18.03 8.46
N LEU A 79 -2.88 -17.83 7.23
CA LEU A 79 -2.63 -18.91 6.29
C LEU A 79 -1.60 -19.92 6.81
N ALA A 80 -0.48 -19.45 7.35
CA ALA A 80 0.60 -20.30 7.87
C ALA A 80 0.13 -21.18 9.05
N HIS A 81 -0.83 -20.72 9.84
CA HIS A 81 -1.42 -21.52 10.91
C HIS A 81 -2.32 -22.65 10.42
N ARG A 82 -2.88 -22.50 9.21
CA ARG A 82 -3.87 -23.41 8.61
C ARG A 82 -3.24 -24.39 7.62
N ALA A 83 -2.30 -23.92 6.82
CA ALA A 83 -1.60 -24.71 5.82
C ALA A 83 -0.56 -25.65 6.45
N ARG A 84 -0.19 -26.72 5.73
CA ARG A 84 0.95 -27.56 6.12
C ARG A 84 2.28 -26.84 5.86
N SER A 85 2.36 -26.11 4.75
CA SER A 85 3.49 -25.26 4.41
C SER A 85 3.03 -24.13 3.49
N VAL A 86 3.70 -22.97 3.57
CA VAL A 86 3.42 -21.81 2.73
C VAL A 86 4.68 -21.38 2.00
N THR A 87 4.60 -21.37 0.68
CA THR A 87 5.59 -20.74 -0.20
C THR A 87 4.98 -19.48 -0.80
N VAL A 88 5.66 -18.34 -0.73
CA VAL A 88 5.22 -17.08 -1.34
C VAL A 88 6.16 -16.74 -2.48
N GLU A 89 5.62 -16.73 -3.70
CA GLU A 89 6.30 -16.26 -4.90
C GLU A 89 5.99 -14.76 -5.08
N ALA A 90 6.97 -13.91 -4.78
CA ALA A 90 6.82 -12.46 -4.77
C ALA A 90 8.05 -11.76 -5.38
N PRO A 91 7.91 -10.51 -5.87
CA PRO A 91 9.06 -9.72 -6.32
C PRO A 91 10.16 -9.68 -5.27
N ALA A 92 11.41 -9.99 -5.65
CA ALA A 92 12.54 -10.15 -4.72
C ALA A 92 12.77 -8.91 -3.83
N ARG A 93 12.50 -7.71 -4.36
CA ARG A 93 12.57 -6.44 -3.63
C ARG A 93 11.66 -6.36 -2.39
N LEU A 94 10.59 -7.16 -2.32
CA LEU A 94 9.71 -7.23 -1.14
C LEU A 94 10.18 -8.22 -0.08
N HIS A 95 11.12 -9.11 -0.40
CA HIS A 95 11.53 -10.17 0.52
C HIS A 95 12.03 -9.64 1.87
N PRO A 96 12.82 -8.55 1.94
CA PRO A 96 13.25 -8.00 3.24
C PRO A 96 12.09 -7.54 4.13
N LEU A 97 10.96 -7.13 3.54
CA LEU A 97 9.77 -6.70 4.27
C LEU A 97 8.85 -7.86 4.64
N LEU A 98 8.78 -8.88 3.77
CA LEU A 98 7.96 -10.07 4.00
C LEU A 98 8.62 -11.06 4.97
N ALA A 99 9.95 -11.00 5.08
CA ALA A 99 10.71 -11.81 6.02
C ALA A 99 10.26 -11.54 7.46
N GLY A 100 9.86 -12.59 8.16
CA GLY A 100 9.48 -12.52 9.57
C GLY A 100 8.02 -12.14 9.83
N ILE A 101 7.19 -11.90 8.81
CA ILE A 101 5.74 -11.73 9.00
C ILE A 101 5.10 -13.05 9.49
N ALA A 102 5.53 -14.18 8.94
CA ALA A 102 5.02 -15.51 9.23
C ALA A 102 6.08 -16.58 8.89
N GLU A 103 5.85 -17.81 9.31
CA GLU A 103 6.67 -18.97 8.92
C GLU A 103 6.38 -19.36 7.46
N VAL A 104 6.99 -18.63 6.52
CA VAL A 104 6.80 -18.83 5.07
C VAL A 104 8.14 -18.95 4.35
N SER A 105 8.16 -19.69 3.24
CA SER A 105 9.31 -19.72 2.31
C SER A 105 9.13 -18.67 1.23
N LEU A 106 10.06 -17.71 1.12
CA LEU A 106 10.01 -16.66 0.11
C LEU A 106 10.78 -17.07 -1.14
N HIS A 107 10.17 -16.89 -2.31
CA HIS A 107 10.79 -17.12 -3.61
C HIS A 107 10.63 -15.90 -4.50
N GLY A 108 11.68 -15.58 -5.25
CA GLY A 108 11.67 -14.47 -6.20
C GLY A 108 10.76 -14.82 -7.37
N PHE A 109 9.81 -13.95 -7.67
CA PHE A 109 9.00 -14.09 -8.87
C PHE A 109 9.88 -13.90 -10.12
N ASP A 110 10.02 -14.96 -10.91
CA ASP A 110 10.71 -14.96 -12.20
C ASP A 110 9.73 -15.40 -13.29
N PRO A 111 9.26 -14.47 -14.14
CA PRO A 111 8.36 -14.77 -15.26
C PRO A 111 8.87 -15.87 -16.21
N ALA A 112 10.19 -16.02 -16.35
CA ALA A 112 10.80 -17.02 -17.21
C ALA A 112 10.87 -18.40 -16.55
N HIS A 113 10.84 -18.46 -15.22
CA HIS A 113 10.98 -19.69 -14.44
C HIS A 113 9.98 -19.73 -13.27
N PRO A 114 8.66 -19.70 -13.55
CA PRO A 114 7.66 -19.73 -12.49
C PRO A 114 7.76 -21.03 -11.69
N LEU A 115 7.47 -20.95 -10.39
CA LEU A 115 7.43 -22.13 -9.54
C LEU A 115 6.37 -23.12 -10.02
N LYS A 116 6.68 -24.41 -9.84
CA LYS A 116 5.73 -25.49 -10.11
C LYS A 116 4.54 -25.40 -9.14
N PRO A 117 3.30 -25.64 -9.62
CA PRO A 117 2.12 -25.67 -8.76
C PRO A 117 2.25 -26.64 -7.58
N ARG A 118 1.56 -26.31 -6.49
CA ARG A 118 1.46 -27.10 -5.26
C ARG A 118 0.06 -27.70 -5.13
N ALA A 119 -0.26 -28.22 -3.94
CA ALA A 119 -1.57 -28.80 -3.68
C ALA A 119 -2.69 -27.74 -3.81
N CYS A 120 -2.40 -26.52 -3.36
CA CYS A 120 -3.19 -25.33 -3.58
C CYS A 120 -2.30 -24.19 -4.08
N ASP A 121 -2.67 -23.58 -5.20
CA ASP A 121 -2.09 -22.32 -5.67
C ASP A 121 -3.15 -21.25 -5.46
N ILE A 122 -2.77 -20.11 -4.91
CA ILE A 122 -3.69 -19.01 -4.58
C ILE A 122 -3.02 -17.66 -4.86
N GLU A 123 -3.75 -16.72 -5.44
CA GLU A 123 -3.24 -15.36 -5.59
C GLU A 123 -3.40 -14.62 -4.25
N ILE A 124 -2.42 -13.78 -3.88
CA ILE A 124 -2.40 -13.15 -2.55
C ILE A 124 -3.66 -12.30 -2.24
N THR A 125 -4.26 -11.70 -3.25
CA THR A 125 -5.51 -10.92 -3.17
C THR A 125 -6.75 -11.78 -2.90
N GLU A 126 -6.68 -13.09 -3.13
CA GLU A 126 -7.76 -14.06 -2.85
C GLU A 126 -7.67 -14.63 -1.42
N LEU A 127 -6.60 -14.34 -0.67
CA LEU A 127 -6.43 -14.83 0.70
C LEU A 127 -7.55 -14.42 1.67
N PRO A 128 -8.05 -13.17 1.68
CA PRO A 128 -9.14 -12.78 2.58
C PRO A 128 -10.37 -13.67 2.41
N GLY A 129 -10.77 -13.94 1.16
CA GLY A 129 -11.94 -14.77 0.86
C GLY A 129 -11.69 -16.26 1.08
N ALA A 130 -10.50 -16.76 0.75
CA ALA A 130 -10.12 -18.15 1.02
C ALA A 130 -10.05 -18.47 2.53
N LEU A 131 -9.68 -17.47 3.33
CA LEU A 131 -9.64 -17.60 4.78
C LEU A 131 -10.95 -17.19 5.45
N GLU A 132 -11.86 -16.55 4.71
CA GLU A 132 -13.07 -15.86 5.20
C GLU A 132 -12.77 -14.87 6.33
N LEU A 133 -11.69 -14.10 6.20
CA LEU A 133 -11.25 -13.10 7.17
C LEU A 133 -11.46 -11.69 6.63
N ALA A 134 -12.25 -10.90 7.35
CA ALA A 134 -12.43 -9.48 7.11
C ALA A 134 -11.12 -8.70 7.38
N PRO A 135 -11.02 -7.44 6.90
CA PRO A 135 -9.90 -6.57 7.24
C PRO A 135 -9.66 -6.42 8.75
N ASP A 136 -10.71 -6.41 9.57
CA ASP A 136 -10.59 -6.24 11.03
C ASP A 136 -10.17 -7.52 11.77
N ASP A 137 -10.24 -8.69 11.11
CA ASP A 137 -9.88 -9.98 11.72
C ASP A 137 -8.37 -10.23 11.78
N VAL A 138 -7.58 -9.39 11.12
CA VAL A 138 -6.12 -9.48 11.06
C VAL A 138 -5.47 -8.14 11.40
N PRO A 139 -4.26 -8.07 11.95
CA PRO A 139 -3.61 -6.79 12.27
C PRO A 139 -3.43 -5.90 11.03
N ALA A 140 -3.83 -4.63 11.13
CA ALA A 140 -3.59 -3.65 10.07
C ALA A 140 -2.13 -3.20 10.01
N SER A 141 -1.48 -3.08 11.18
CA SER A 141 -0.03 -2.91 11.28
C SER A 141 0.64 -4.24 11.64
N TYR A 142 1.34 -4.81 10.67
CA TYR A 142 2.00 -6.11 10.79
C TYR A 142 3.49 -6.03 10.40
N LEU A 143 3.97 -4.92 9.84
CA LEU A 143 5.38 -4.72 9.54
C LEU A 143 6.13 -4.12 10.73
N ARG A 144 7.40 -4.53 10.86
CA ARG A 144 8.36 -4.00 11.82
C ARG A 144 9.65 -3.66 11.09
N VAL A 145 9.94 -2.38 10.95
CA VAL A 145 11.13 -1.87 10.25
C VAL A 145 11.80 -0.85 11.16
N ALA A 146 13.13 -0.92 11.27
CA ALA A 146 13.89 0.09 12.00
C ALA A 146 13.79 1.43 11.26
N PRO A 147 13.43 2.53 11.94
CA PRO A 147 13.31 3.82 11.30
C PRO A 147 14.67 4.33 10.83
N ALA A 148 14.68 4.97 9.66
CA ALA A 148 15.85 5.70 9.19
C ALA A 148 16.17 6.87 10.14
N PRO A 149 17.44 7.27 10.30
CA PRO A 149 17.83 8.40 11.14
C PRO A 149 17.49 9.73 10.45
N ILE A 150 16.21 10.04 10.35
CA ILE A 150 15.70 11.32 9.84
C ILE A 150 15.33 12.25 11.00
N PRO A 151 15.31 13.58 10.81
CA PRO A 151 14.90 14.48 11.87
C PRO A 151 13.48 14.17 12.37
N ALA A 152 13.24 14.37 13.66
CA ALA A 152 11.92 14.20 14.25
C ALA A 152 10.87 15.05 13.51
N LEU A 153 9.63 14.58 13.52
CA LEU A 153 8.47 15.26 12.93
C LEU A 153 8.53 15.46 11.41
N SER A 154 9.37 14.68 10.74
CA SER A 154 9.42 14.71 9.29
C SER A 154 8.15 14.11 8.68
N VAL A 155 7.63 14.77 7.64
CA VAL A 155 6.46 14.36 6.86
C VAL A 155 6.90 13.74 5.54
N GLY A 156 6.53 12.49 5.28
CA GLY A 156 6.82 11.82 4.02
C GLY A 156 5.82 12.20 2.93
N LEU A 157 6.29 12.63 1.76
CA LEU A 157 5.46 13.05 0.63
C LEU A 157 5.58 12.09 -0.55
N CYS A 158 4.45 11.57 -1.05
CA CYS A 158 4.39 10.78 -2.27
C CYS A 158 3.27 11.28 -3.19
N HIS A 159 3.62 12.06 -4.21
CA HIS A 159 2.64 12.64 -5.14
C HIS A 159 2.44 11.80 -6.42
N GLN A 160 3.29 10.78 -6.63
CA GLN A 160 3.37 10.03 -7.89
C GLN A 160 2.99 8.56 -7.68
N ALA A 161 1.99 8.10 -8.44
CA ALA A 161 1.65 6.69 -8.57
C ALA A 161 2.49 6.02 -9.69
N GLY A 162 2.38 4.70 -9.80
CA GLY A 162 2.99 3.97 -10.92
C GLY A 162 2.28 4.22 -12.25
N ASP A 163 2.90 3.79 -13.33
CA ASP A 163 2.44 4.08 -14.71
C ASP A 163 1.12 3.40 -15.11
N TRP A 164 0.62 2.48 -14.29
CA TRP A 164 -0.64 1.75 -14.55
C TRP A 164 -1.87 2.67 -14.55
N ASP A 165 -1.89 3.67 -13.67
CA ASP A 165 -3.04 4.56 -13.48
C ASP A 165 -2.54 5.98 -13.14
N PRO A 166 -2.16 6.77 -14.17
CA PRO A 166 -1.55 8.07 -13.97
C PRO A 166 -2.49 9.08 -13.30
N ASP A 167 -3.82 8.87 -13.40
CA ASP A 167 -4.84 9.73 -12.80
C ASP A 167 -4.79 9.72 -11.27
N ARG A 168 -4.10 8.76 -10.65
CA ARG A 168 -3.87 8.73 -9.20
C ARG A 168 -2.85 9.78 -8.76
N SER A 169 -1.98 10.23 -9.65
CA SER A 169 -0.94 11.20 -9.33
C SER A 169 -1.49 12.63 -9.24
N LEU A 170 -0.85 13.47 -8.43
CA LEU A 170 -1.07 14.91 -8.44
C LEU A 170 0.22 15.66 -8.83
N PRO A 171 0.11 16.86 -9.43
CA PRO A 171 1.28 17.71 -9.67
C PRO A 171 2.03 18.02 -8.37
N GLU A 172 3.34 17.77 -8.35
CA GLU A 172 4.20 17.96 -7.16
C GLU A 172 4.06 19.35 -6.54
N ALA A 173 4.00 20.40 -7.38
CA ALA A 173 3.90 21.79 -6.96
C ALA A 173 2.69 22.08 -6.05
N LEU A 174 1.64 21.26 -6.10
CA LEU A 174 0.48 21.42 -5.21
C LEU A 174 0.79 21.05 -3.74
N LEU A 175 1.87 20.31 -3.49
CA LEU A 175 2.35 20.02 -2.14
C LEU A 175 3.30 21.09 -1.58
N ALA A 176 3.61 22.14 -2.35
CA ALA A 176 4.50 23.22 -1.90
C ALA A 176 4.07 23.88 -0.57
N PRO A 177 2.77 24.21 -0.34
CA PRO A 177 2.35 24.79 0.93
C PRO A 177 2.63 23.89 2.15
N VAL A 178 2.55 22.56 1.96
CA VAL A 178 2.89 21.60 3.02
C VAL A 178 4.40 21.57 3.24
N ALA A 179 5.19 21.49 2.16
CA ALA A 179 6.64 21.43 2.25
C ALA A 179 7.29 22.72 2.77
N GLU A 180 6.66 23.88 2.57
CA GLU A 180 7.11 25.16 3.14
C GLU A 180 6.83 25.27 4.63
N ARG A 181 5.77 24.61 5.10
CA ARG A 181 5.31 24.67 6.50
C ARG A 181 5.94 23.61 7.38
N TYR A 182 6.08 22.39 6.86
CA TYR A 182 6.56 21.23 7.58
C TYR A 182 7.92 20.78 7.08
N ARG A 183 8.67 20.09 7.93
CA ARG A 183 9.88 19.40 7.48
C ARG A 183 9.46 18.18 6.67
N CYS A 184 9.77 18.15 5.38
CA CYS A 184 9.32 17.09 4.49
C CYS A 184 10.48 16.27 3.90
N LEU A 185 10.18 15.03 3.51
CA LEU A 185 11.02 14.17 2.67
C LEU A 185 10.20 13.67 1.47
N SER A 186 10.85 13.51 0.33
CA SER A 186 10.23 12.84 -0.83
C SER A 186 10.31 11.33 -0.67
N LEU A 187 9.19 10.66 -0.89
CA LEU A 187 9.05 9.20 -1.05
C LEU A 187 8.88 8.82 -2.54
N VAL A 188 9.13 9.77 -3.45
CA VAL A 188 9.19 9.56 -4.90
C VAL A 188 10.66 9.48 -5.30
N ALA A 189 11.01 8.54 -6.19
CA ALA A 189 12.40 8.27 -6.51
C ALA A 189 13.05 9.31 -7.45
N ALA A 190 12.24 10.09 -8.17
CA ALA A 190 12.74 11.21 -8.96
C ALA A 190 13.14 12.40 -8.05
N PRO A 191 14.06 13.27 -8.52
CA PRO A 191 14.39 14.51 -7.81
C PRO A 191 13.15 15.37 -7.57
N SER A 192 13.12 16.02 -6.42
CA SER A 192 12.03 16.88 -5.97
C SER A 192 12.38 18.35 -6.14
N MET A 193 11.41 19.14 -6.61
CA MET A 193 11.54 20.60 -6.67
C MET A 193 11.05 21.29 -5.38
N LEU A 194 10.49 20.53 -4.44
CA LEU A 194 10.01 21.01 -3.16
C LEU A 194 11.19 21.16 -2.16
N PRO A 195 11.05 21.98 -1.11
CA PRO A 195 12.03 22.09 -0.04
C PRO A 195 12.04 20.85 0.88
N VAL A 196 12.44 19.69 0.36
CA VAL A 196 12.55 18.43 1.09
C VAL A 196 13.99 18.14 1.54
N ILE A 197 14.15 17.32 2.59
CA ILE A 197 15.47 16.94 3.13
C ILE A 197 16.31 16.07 2.18
N ASN A 198 15.67 15.40 1.21
CA ASN A 198 16.30 14.54 0.21
C ASN A 198 15.91 15.00 -1.22
N PRO A 199 16.48 16.11 -1.72
CA PRO A 199 16.09 16.69 -3.01
C PRO A 199 16.38 15.77 -4.21
N ASP A 200 17.32 14.83 -4.08
CA ASP A 200 17.62 13.84 -5.12
C ASP A 200 16.59 12.71 -5.23
N GLY A 201 15.59 12.68 -4.33
CA GLY A 201 14.51 11.70 -4.30
C GLY A 201 14.69 10.58 -3.28
N CYS A 202 13.72 9.67 -3.26
CA CYS A 202 13.71 8.46 -2.45
C CYS A 202 14.62 7.39 -3.07
N PRO A 203 15.37 6.61 -2.27
CA PRO A 203 16.17 5.51 -2.79
C PRO A 203 15.31 4.52 -3.61
N PHE A 204 15.85 4.01 -4.71
CA PHE A 204 15.25 2.92 -5.50
C PHE A 204 15.36 1.54 -4.80
N ASP A 205 15.22 1.52 -3.48
CA ASP A 205 15.28 0.33 -2.64
C ASP A 205 14.09 0.32 -1.67
N LEU A 206 13.38 -0.82 -1.58
CA LEU A 206 12.16 -0.91 -0.77
C LEU A 206 12.45 -0.95 0.72
N ALA A 207 13.55 -1.56 1.15
CA ALA A 207 13.89 -1.61 2.57
C ALA A 207 14.26 -0.20 3.06
N ALA A 208 15.03 0.55 2.27
CA ALA A 208 15.35 1.96 2.53
C ALA A 208 14.09 2.83 2.52
N THR A 209 13.19 2.66 1.54
CA THR A 209 11.91 3.36 1.50
C THR A 209 11.08 3.06 2.75
N ALA A 210 11.00 1.80 3.18
CA ALA A 210 10.28 1.41 4.38
C ALA A 210 10.89 2.01 5.66
N ALA A 211 12.22 2.09 5.75
CA ALA A 211 12.90 2.74 6.87
C ALA A 211 12.59 4.25 6.92
N LEU A 212 12.55 4.93 5.77
CA LEU A 212 12.11 6.33 5.67
C LEU A 212 10.65 6.48 6.14
N VAL A 213 9.73 5.67 5.63
CA VAL A 213 8.32 5.68 6.06
C VAL A 213 8.19 5.41 7.56
N ALA A 214 8.94 4.46 8.11
CA ALA A 214 8.94 4.15 9.54
C ALA A 214 9.43 5.31 10.41
N GLY A 215 10.37 6.12 9.89
CA GLY A 215 10.88 7.32 10.57
C GLY A 215 9.94 8.52 10.49
N CYS A 216 8.99 8.55 9.55
CA CYS A 216 8.05 9.65 9.40
C CYS A 216 7.11 9.75 10.62
N ALA A 217 6.82 10.98 11.04
CA ALA A 217 5.74 11.24 11.99
C ALA A 217 4.37 11.16 11.30
N ALA A 218 4.31 11.57 10.03
CA ALA A 218 3.13 11.53 9.18
C ALA A 218 3.53 11.23 7.73
N VAL A 219 2.62 10.60 6.97
CA VAL A 219 2.77 10.36 5.53
C VAL A 219 1.62 11.00 4.78
N ILE A 220 1.91 11.64 3.66
CA ILE A 220 0.94 12.20 2.72
C ILE A 220 1.23 11.54 1.38
N THR A 221 0.28 10.76 0.87
CA THR A 221 0.52 9.94 -0.31
C THR A 221 -0.71 9.83 -1.18
N VAL A 222 -0.51 9.70 -2.49
CA VAL A 222 -1.53 9.19 -3.40
C VAL A 222 -1.72 7.68 -3.25
N ASP A 223 -2.73 7.13 -3.93
CA ASP A 223 -3.03 5.69 -4.00
C ASP A 223 -1.93 4.89 -4.72
N THR A 224 -0.91 4.50 -3.94
CA THR A 224 0.27 3.75 -4.37
C THR A 224 0.71 2.78 -3.26
N MET A 225 1.75 1.99 -3.54
CA MET A 225 2.41 1.10 -2.56
C MET A 225 2.76 1.83 -1.26
N VAL A 226 3.13 3.12 -1.30
CA VAL A 226 3.46 3.92 -0.11
C VAL A 226 2.28 4.00 0.88
N ALA A 227 1.04 4.06 0.41
CA ALA A 227 -0.15 4.05 1.26
C ALA A 227 -0.25 2.75 2.07
N HIS A 228 -0.07 1.62 1.39
CA HIS A 228 -0.09 0.29 2.02
C HIS A 228 1.09 0.08 2.96
N LEU A 229 2.28 0.55 2.57
CA LEU A 229 3.48 0.48 3.40
C LEU A 229 3.33 1.29 4.69
N ALA A 230 2.83 2.52 4.59
CA ALA A 230 2.60 3.38 5.76
C ALA A 230 1.53 2.81 6.69
N GLY A 231 0.42 2.29 6.14
CA GLY A 231 -0.61 1.59 6.91
C GLY A 231 -0.08 0.33 7.61
N ALA A 232 0.70 -0.48 6.90
CA ALA A 232 1.33 -1.69 7.45
C ALA A 232 2.35 -1.40 8.56
N LEU A 233 3.01 -0.23 8.52
CA LEU A 233 3.89 0.29 9.56
C LEU A 233 3.15 1.08 10.66
N GLY A 234 1.83 1.20 10.56
CA GLY A 234 0.99 1.92 11.52
C GLY A 234 1.37 3.40 11.62
N ARG A 235 1.68 4.05 10.49
CA ARG A 235 1.98 5.48 10.44
C ARG A 235 0.71 6.29 10.17
N PRO A 236 0.49 7.41 10.89
CA PRO A 236 -0.54 8.39 10.54
C PRO A 236 -0.38 8.81 9.08
N THR A 237 -1.43 8.61 8.28
CA THR A 237 -1.33 8.78 6.82
C THR A 237 -2.54 9.51 6.28
N TRP A 238 -2.30 10.51 5.44
CA TRP A 238 -3.32 11.17 4.62
C TRP A 238 -3.22 10.62 3.21
N LEU A 239 -4.28 9.94 2.77
CA LEU A 239 -4.37 9.30 1.46
C LEU A 239 -5.19 10.16 0.50
N LEU A 240 -4.52 10.68 -0.52
CA LEU A 240 -5.08 11.55 -1.56
C LEU A 240 -5.61 10.67 -2.69
N LEU A 241 -6.92 10.70 -2.90
CA LEU A 241 -7.62 9.83 -3.83
C LEU A 241 -8.14 10.63 -5.02
N LYS A 242 -7.97 10.06 -6.23
CA LYS A 242 -8.63 10.56 -7.43
C LYS A 242 -10.16 10.43 -7.29
N HIS A 243 -10.90 11.13 -8.15
CA HIS A 243 -12.37 11.24 -8.03
C HIS A 243 -13.11 9.89 -8.03
N ARG A 244 -12.61 8.91 -8.79
CA ARG A 244 -13.12 7.53 -8.78
C ARG A 244 -12.00 6.60 -8.33
N PRO A 245 -11.80 6.44 -7.02
CA PRO A 245 -10.69 5.64 -6.51
C PRO A 245 -10.94 4.16 -6.73
N ASP A 246 -9.88 3.38 -6.49
CA ASP A 246 -9.92 1.94 -6.44
C ASP A 246 -11.00 1.41 -5.48
N TRP A 247 -11.49 0.18 -5.72
CA TRP A 247 -12.55 -0.45 -4.94
C TRP A 247 -12.26 -0.49 -3.44
N ARG A 248 -10.99 -0.55 -3.04
CA ARG A 248 -10.53 -0.59 -1.64
C ARG A 248 -10.92 0.65 -0.85
N TRP A 249 -11.09 1.78 -1.53
CA TRP A 249 -11.32 3.07 -0.91
C TRP A 249 -12.76 3.52 -1.17
N ASP A 250 -13.49 3.82 -0.10
CA ASP A 250 -14.80 4.45 -0.19
C ASP A 250 -14.63 5.97 -0.29
N PRO A 251 -14.93 6.61 -1.43
CA PRO A 251 -14.74 8.05 -1.62
C PRO A 251 -15.70 8.91 -0.79
N THR A 252 -16.71 8.30 -0.15
CA THR A 252 -17.68 9.02 0.69
C THR A 252 -17.25 9.08 2.16
N ARG A 253 -16.21 8.33 2.52
CA ARG A 253 -15.70 8.20 3.88
C ARG A 253 -14.37 8.93 4.05
N HIS A 254 -14.05 9.20 5.31
CA HIS A 254 -12.78 9.79 5.73
C HIS A 254 -11.84 8.77 6.39
N ASP A 255 -12.36 7.62 6.81
CA ASP A 255 -11.62 6.53 7.44
C ASP A 255 -11.43 5.34 6.48
N SER A 256 -10.55 4.41 6.84
CA SER A 256 -10.26 3.21 6.04
C SER A 256 -10.53 1.92 6.81
N ASP A 257 -11.23 0.98 6.16
CA ASP A 257 -11.42 -0.38 6.69
C ASP A 257 -10.13 -1.20 6.64
N TRP A 258 -9.18 -0.83 5.79
CA TRP A 258 -7.93 -1.56 5.62
C TRP A 258 -6.88 -1.12 6.63
N TYR A 259 -6.81 0.17 6.91
CA TYR A 259 -5.78 0.77 7.75
C TYR A 259 -6.36 1.87 8.64
N PRO A 260 -6.56 1.60 9.94
CA PRO A 260 -7.12 2.59 10.87
C PRO A 260 -6.29 3.88 11.01
N THR A 261 -5.02 3.86 10.59
CA THR A 261 -4.14 5.04 10.61
C THR A 261 -4.26 5.94 9.37
N LEU A 262 -5.06 5.54 8.37
CA LEU A 262 -5.28 6.30 7.15
C LEU A 262 -6.51 7.21 7.24
N ARG A 263 -6.35 8.44 6.75
CA ARG A 263 -7.41 9.43 6.53
C ARG A 263 -7.59 9.66 5.03
N LEU A 264 -8.77 9.37 4.50
CA LEU A 264 -9.07 9.41 3.08
C LEU A 264 -9.54 10.81 2.67
N HIS A 265 -8.93 11.35 1.62
CA HIS A 265 -9.32 12.62 1.00
C HIS A 265 -9.51 12.42 -0.50
N ALA A 266 -10.75 12.27 -0.93
CA ALA A 266 -11.09 12.06 -2.34
C ALA A 266 -11.41 13.37 -3.06
N GLN A 267 -10.95 13.48 -4.30
CA GLN A 267 -11.33 14.57 -5.19
C GLN A 267 -12.87 14.65 -5.33
N PRO A 268 -13.51 15.81 -5.10
CA PRO A 268 -14.93 15.98 -5.39
C PRO A 268 -15.22 16.00 -6.89
N ARG A 269 -14.22 16.34 -7.71
CA ARG A 269 -14.27 16.41 -9.17
C ARG A 269 -12.91 16.01 -9.74
N VAL A 270 -12.88 15.40 -10.92
CA VAL A 270 -11.63 15.03 -11.59
C VAL A 270 -10.69 16.25 -11.67
N GLY A 271 -9.49 16.11 -11.11
CA GLY A 271 -8.44 17.14 -11.12
C GLY A 271 -8.57 18.22 -10.04
N ASP A 272 -9.67 18.26 -9.28
CA ASP A 272 -9.88 19.28 -8.24
C ASP A 272 -9.24 18.85 -6.92
N TRP A 273 -7.93 19.07 -6.81
CA TRP A 273 -7.12 18.77 -5.62
C TRP A 273 -7.19 19.86 -4.55
N THR A 274 -7.74 21.04 -4.85
CA THR A 274 -7.80 22.18 -3.93
C THR A 274 -8.49 21.84 -2.60
N PRO A 275 -9.72 21.30 -2.58
CA PRO A 275 -10.39 20.95 -1.32
C PRO A 275 -9.73 19.79 -0.59
N VAL A 276 -9.13 18.85 -1.32
CA VAL A 276 -8.34 17.72 -0.75
C VAL A 276 -7.17 18.28 0.07
N LEU A 277 -6.38 19.16 -0.53
CA LEU A 277 -5.18 19.72 0.10
C LEU A 277 -5.52 20.66 1.25
N ALA A 278 -6.62 21.42 1.15
CA ALA A 278 -7.10 22.23 2.27
C ALA A 278 -7.48 21.37 3.49
N GLY A 279 -8.17 20.23 3.27
CA GLY A 279 -8.50 19.28 4.32
C GLY A 279 -7.26 18.66 4.97
N VAL A 280 -6.32 18.18 4.14
CA VAL A 280 -5.04 17.62 4.60
C VAL A 280 -4.26 18.64 5.43
N ALA A 281 -4.12 19.89 4.97
CA ALA A 281 -3.39 20.93 5.70
C ALA A 281 -4.03 21.21 7.08
N SER A 282 -5.36 21.35 7.14
CA SER A 282 -6.07 21.60 8.40
C SER A 282 -5.91 20.46 9.40
N GLU A 283 -5.91 19.20 8.93
CA GLU A 283 -5.77 18.04 9.80
C GLU A 283 -4.33 17.81 10.26
N LEU A 284 -3.35 18.15 9.43
CA LEU A 284 -1.94 18.13 9.82
C LEU A 284 -1.64 19.17 10.90
N ASP A 285 -2.19 20.38 10.77
CA ASP A 285 -2.06 21.42 11.77
C ASP A 285 -2.55 20.91 13.13
N ALA A 286 -3.78 20.38 13.18
CA ALA A 286 -4.34 19.79 14.39
C ALA A 286 -3.51 18.62 14.91
N PHE A 287 -3.00 17.75 14.03
CA PHE A 287 -2.19 16.61 14.42
C PHE A 287 -0.89 17.03 15.13
N PHE A 288 -0.17 18.02 14.61
CA PHE A 288 1.09 18.47 15.22
C PHE A 288 0.87 19.40 16.43
N ASP A 289 -0.22 20.17 16.46
CA ASP A 289 -0.61 20.95 17.63
C ASP A 289 -0.95 20.03 18.83
N ASP A 290 -1.66 18.91 18.59
CA ASP A 290 -2.00 17.92 19.63
C ASP A 290 -0.77 17.17 20.18
N GLN A 291 0.32 17.08 19.40
CA GLN A 291 1.61 16.56 19.89
C GLN A 291 2.38 17.60 20.72
N GLY A 292 1.87 18.83 20.87
CA GLY A 292 2.51 19.92 21.59
C GLY A 292 3.63 20.61 20.81
N GLU A 293 3.65 20.48 19.48
CA GLU A 293 4.78 20.84 18.63
C GLU A 293 4.35 21.77 17.49
N THR A 294 4.27 23.08 17.77
CA THR A 294 4.08 24.09 16.72
C THR A 294 5.36 24.24 15.90
N ILE A 295 5.45 23.51 14.77
CA ILE A 295 6.61 23.58 13.87
C ILE A 295 6.51 24.87 13.04
N HIS A 296 7.05 25.98 13.55
CA HIS A 296 7.35 27.12 12.69
C HIS A 296 8.61 26.82 11.89
N GLY A 297 8.43 26.48 10.61
CA GLY A 297 9.51 26.29 9.65
C GLY A 297 10.46 27.50 9.62
N GLN A 298 11.72 27.27 9.98
CA GLN A 298 12.80 28.05 9.41
C GLN A 298 13.62 27.12 8.51
N PRO A 299 13.82 27.46 7.22
CA PRO A 299 14.86 26.81 6.45
C PRO A 299 16.19 27.10 7.13
N ALA A 300 16.96 26.06 7.44
CA ALA A 300 18.35 26.23 7.82
C ALA A 300 19.02 27.05 6.71
N GLN A 301 19.57 28.22 7.05
CA GLN A 301 20.35 29.00 6.11
C GLN A 301 21.44 28.11 5.50
N PRO A 302 21.76 28.27 4.20
CA PRO A 302 22.91 27.59 3.64
C PRO A 302 24.14 28.01 4.45
N VAL A 303 24.88 27.04 4.98
CA VAL A 303 26.17 27.30 5.64
C VAL A 303 27.04 28.02 4.62
N GLY A 304 27.13 29.33 4.78
CA GLY A 304 27.93 30.20 3.94
C GLY A 304 29.38 29.76 4.03
N ALA A 305 29.98 29.57 2.86
CA ALA A 305 31.41 29.53 2.68
C ALA A 305 32.06 30.70 3.44
N ARG A 306 32.82 30.40 4.49
CA ARG A 306 33.85 31.31 4.98
C ARG A 306 35.19 30.80 4.50
N LEU A 307 35.62 31.46 3.42
CA LEU A 307 37.01 31.70 3.08
C LEU A 307 37.74 32.34 4.26
N LEU A 308 38.97 31.85 4.47
CA LEU A 308 40.17 32.53 4.97
C LEU A 308 40.30 32.82 6.48
N GLY A 309 41.24 32.07 7.06
CA GLY A 309 42.11 32.41 8.19
C GLY A 309 43.36 31.55 8.07
#